data_AF-A0A523LWV0-F1
#
_entry.id   AF-A0A523LWV0-F1
#
_cell.length_a   1.000
_cell.length_b   1.000
_cell.length_c   1.000
_cell.angle_alpha   90.00
_cell.angle_beta   90.00
_cell.angle_gamma   90.00
#
_symmetry.space_group_name_H-M   'P 1'
#
loop_
_entity.id
_entity.type
_entity.pdbx_description
1 polymer ?
#
loop_
_entity_poly.entity_id
_entity_poly.type
_entity_poly.pdbx_seq_one_letter_code
_entity_poly.pdbx_strand_id
1 'polypeptide(L)'
;RAFDAAFDLVRAADALLDGTRFEPGYKALQEQVLADLDVLLAAERLNRAWIGDIELQLLRFARVFPNHPLYAELEQEVGDVYLDVIDRSVAQNELNLADELFALIVPRVFEYDDLEQAGNRLERLRTQVEQVRASAVDSEADQRLLADLDAAAGFVCQRLDKSEIGTAVRGLIERHANREVAIRTGVAQRVAQCVVSLAETDQQRAKELREAGISLLGPQPALVNLEFDPCSMRHLIGAGNSPGSVGVCLDVLTLGATGHGPELVVIPSGENRFAIMRRVFRTEELAAYCSANGCPEPTADAVGSGSVSSEDAIAFADWLSAKTGHRYRLPSIEEWRRAVGGEAMRCAERAAGVIENEFGLSGLALDSGEGLAQGLAEWPAEWLAEVDGSPLRSPAACSSPDDRSSSAVVGRPIGVRLVREVQ
;
A
#
# COMPACT_ATOMS: atom_id res chain seq x y z
N ARG A 1 36.36 -14.31 -59.93
CA ARG A 1 36.46 -15.16 -61.14
C ARG A 1 36.88 -14.36 -62.37
N ALA A 2 36.09 -13.37 -62.84
CA ALA A 2 36.50 -12.54 -63.98
C ALA A 2 37.77 -11.73 -63.68
N PHE A 3 37.85 -11.11 -62.51
CA PHE A 3 39.06 -10.41 -62.05
C PHE A 3 40.28 -11.33 -61.96
N ASP A 4 40.14 -12.49 -61.31
CA ASP A 4 41.27 -13.42 -61.13
C ASP A 4 41.82 -13.91 -62.48
N ALA A 5 40.93 -14.23 -63.43
CA ALA A 5 41.34 -14.61 -64.78
C ALA A 5 42.04 -13.47 -65.54
N ALA A 6 41.57 -12.23 -65.37
CA ALA A 6 42.22 -11.06 -65.96
C ALA A 6 43.61 -10.81 -65.33
N PHE A 7 43.75 -10.96 -64.01
CA PHE A 7 45.03 -10.85 -63.32
C PHE A 7 46.03 -11.94 -63.75
N ASP A 8 45.58 -13.20 -63.87
CA ASP A 8 46.42 -14.29 -64.37
C ASP A 8 46.91 -14.03 -65.81
N LEU A 9 46.07 -13.42 -66.64
CA LEU A 9 46.43 -13.05 -68.01
C LEU A 9 47.46 -11.92 -68.05
N VAL A 10 47.33 -10.91 -67.18
CA VAL A 10 48.34 -9.85 -67.05
C VAL A 10 49.67 -10.42 -66.56
N ARG A 11 49.66 -11.33 -65.59
CA ARG A 11 50.88 -12.03 -65.14
C ARG A 11 51.52 -12.89 -66.22
N ALA A 12 50.71 -13.56 -67.04
CA ALA A 12 51.23 -14.33 -68.17
C ALA A 12 51.88 -13.40 -69.21
N ALA A 13 51.34 -12.19 -69.42
CA ALA A 13 51.96 -11.18 -70.27
C ALA A 13 53.29 -10.69 -69.71
N ASP A 14 53.42 -10.45 -68.39
CA ASP A 14 54.71 -10.10 -67.76
C ASP A 14 55.79 -11.17 -68.03
N ALA A 15 55.41 -12.45 -67.97
CA ALA A 15 56.32 -13.56 -68.22
C ALA A 15 56.79 -13.63 -69.68
N LEU A 16 55.97 -13.17 -70.64
CA LEU A 16 56.34 -13.08 -72.05
C LEU A 16 57.21 -11.86 -72.37
N LEU A 17 57.21 -10.85 -71.49
CA LEU A 17 57.96 -9.60 -71.65
C LEU A 17 59.32 -9.63 -70.89
N ASP A 18 59.90 -10.81 -70.71
CA ASP A 18 61.18 -11.04 -70.01
C ASP A 18 61.26 -10.35 -68.63
N GLY A 19 60.14 -10.33 -67.90
CA GLY A 19 60.05 -9.74 -66.57
C GLY A 19 59.84 -8.22 -66.56
N THR A 20 59.67 -7.58 -67.72
CA THR A 20 59.13 -6.21 -67.78
C THR A 20 57.62 -6.22 -67.57
N ARG A 21 57.13 -5.25 -66.79
CA ARG A 21 55.73 -5.17 -66.38
C ARG A 21 54.84 -4.73 -67.54
N PHE A 22 53.75 -5.45 -67.79
CA PHE A 22 52.73 -5.11 -68.77
C PHE A 22 51.82 -3.99 -68.25
N GLU A 23 52.34 -2.77 -68.22
CA GLU A 23 51.67 -1.59 -67.66
C GLU A 23 50.23 -1.36 -68.17
N PRO A 24 49.89 -1.55 -69.47
CA PRO A 24 48.51 -1.39 -69.92
C PRO A 24 47.52 -2.33 -69.23
N GLY A 25 47.93 -3.57 -68.95
CA GLY A 25 47.10 -4.56 -68.28
C GLY A 25 46.88 -4.25 -66.81
N TYR A 26 47.93 -3.84 -66.10
CA TYR A 26 47.82 -3.39 -64.71
C TYR A 26 46.94 -2.13 -64.62
N LYS A 27 47.11 -1.15 -65.51
CA LYS A 27 46.26 0.04 -65.53
C LYS A 27 44.78 -0.31 -65.70
N ALA A 28 44.45 -1.22 -66.62
CA ALA A 28 43.06 -1.68 -66.82
C ALA A 28 42.49 -2.39 -65.58
N LEU A 29 43.30 -3.22 -64.89
CA LEU A 29 42.88 -3.85 -63.63
C LEU A 29 42.64 -2.83 -62.51
N GLN A 30 43.49 -1.81 -62.42
CA GLN A 30 43.33 -0.73 -61.46
C GLN A 30 42.01 0.02 -61.69
N GLU A 31 41.77 0.47 -62.93
CA GLU A 31 40.54 1.19 -63.31
C GLU A 31 39.28 0.35 -63.03
N GLN A 32 39.32 -0.96 -63.29
CA GLN A 32 38.19 -1.85 -63.01
C GLN A 32 37.89 -1.97 -61.51
N VAL A 33 38.91 -2.14 -60.65
CA VAL A 33 38.69 -2.27 -59.20
C VAL A 33 38.18 -0.97 -58.60
N LEU A 34 38.70 0.17 -59.04
CA LEU A 34 38.21 1.48 -58.63
C LEU A 34 36.75 1.68 -59.02
N ALA A 35 36.39 1.37 -60.26
CA ALA A 35 35.00 1.45 -60.72
C ALA A 35 34.05 0.51 -59.94
N ASP A 36 34.51 -0.71 -59.61
CA ASP A 36 33.72 -1.64 -58.78
C ASP A 36 33.54 -1.10 -57.36
N LEU A 37 34.58 -0.52 -56.76
CA LEU A 37 34.52 0.09 -55.43
C LEU A 37 33.59 1.30 -55.40
N ASP A 38 33.69 2.22 -56.37
CA ASP A 38 32.80 3.39 -56.48
C ASP A 38 31.32 2.97 -56.50
N VAL A 39 30.98 1.92 -57.27
CA VAL A 39 29.62 1.39 -57.33
C VAL A 39 29.17 0.80 -56.00
N LEU A 40 30.07 0.11 -55.29
CA LEU A 40 29.77 -0.46 -53.98
C LEU A 40 29.61 0.61 -52.90
N LEU A 41 30.48 1.62 -52.87
CA LEU A 41 30.44 2.71 -51.89
C LEU A 41 29.24 3.63 -52.13
N ALA A 42 28.82 3.83 -53.38
CA ALA A 42 27.59 4.54 -53.71
C ALA A 42 26.32 3.73 -53.40
N ALA A 43 26.42 2.42 -53.17
CA ALA A 43 25.26 1.59 -52.85
C ALA A 43 24.87 1.79 -51.38
N GLU A 44 23.67 2.33 -51.13
CA GLU A 44 23.09 2.44 -49.78
C GLU A 44 22.61 1.07 -49.25
N ARG A 45 23.53 0.12 -49.07
CA ARG A 45 23.21 -1.24 -48.59
C ARG A 45 23.85 -1.48 -47.23
N LEU A 46 23.03 -1.56 -46.20
CA LEU A 46 23.47 -1.79 -44.81
C LEU A 46 23.41 -3.30 -44.48
N ASN A 47 24.21 -4.15 -45.12
CA ASN A 47 24.22 -5.58 -44.80
C ASN A 47 25.58 -6.25 -44.98
N ARG A 48 25.72 -7.44 -44.38
CA ARG A 48 26.98 -8.22 -44.40
C ARG A 48 27.48 -8.60 -45.79
N ALA A 49 26.58 -8.80 -46.76
CA ALA A 49 26.99 -9.15 -48.12
C ALA A 49 27.70 -7.96 -48.78
N TRP A 50 27.16 -6.76 -48.60
CA TRP A 50 27.76 -5.52 -49.09
C TRP A 50 29.14 -5.26 -48.47
N ILE A 51 29.29 -5.45 -47.15
CA ILE A 51 30.60 -5.37 -46.47
C ILE A 51 31.58 -6.36 -47.11
N GLY A 52 31.17 -7.63 -47.28
CA GLY A 52 32.00 -8.66 -47.87
C GLY A 52 32.45 -8.33 -49.30
N ASP A 53 31.59 -7.69 -50.09
CA ASP A 53 31.91 -7.27 -51.45
C ASP A 53 32.96 -6.15 -51.47
N ILE A 54 32.87 -5.16 -50.58
CA ILE A 54 33.88 -4.08 -50.42
C ILE A 54 35.23 -4.67 -50.00
N GLU A 55 35.24 -5.48 -48.95
CA GLU A 55 36.45 -6.12 -48.43
C GLU A 55 37.14 -6.99 -49.49
N LEU A 56 36.36 -7.69 -50.32
CA LEU A 56 36.88 -8.48 -51.42
C LEU A 56 37.57 -7.62 -52.48
N GLN A 57 37.03 -6.44 -52.80
CA GLN A 57 37.65 -5.54 -53.78
C GLN A 57 38.92 -4.88 -53.24
N LEU A 58 38.95 -4.48 -51.97
CA LEU A 58 40.18 -4.00 -51.31
C LEU A 58 41.28 -5.08 -51.33
N LEU A 59 40.95 -6.32 -50.98
CA LEU A 59 41.88 -7.45 -51.02
C LEU A 59 42.41 -7.71 -52.43
N ARG A 60 41.57 -7.56 -53.47
CA ARG A 60 41.99 -7.65 -54.87
C ARG A 60 42.96 -6.54 -55.24
N PHE A 61 42.66 -5.30 -54.84
CA PHE A 61 43.55 -4.16 -55.08
C PHE A 61 44.93 -4.38 -54.44
N ALA A 62 44.96 -4.71 -53.15
CA ALA A 62 46.19 -4.93 -52.39
C ALA A 62 47.06 -6.06 -52.98
N ARG A 63 46.42 -7.11 -53.51
CA ARG A 63 47.12 -8.24 -54.16
C ARG A 63 47.85 -7.82 -55.42
N VAL A 64 47.24 -6.96 -56.24
CA VAL A 64 47.79 -6.53 -57.53
C VAL A 64 48.77 -5.37 -57.35
N PHE A 65 48.54 -4.51 -56.38
CA PHE A 65 49.29 -3.28 -56.16
C PHE A 65 49.82 -3.18 -54.70
N PRO A 66 50.70 -4.10 -54.27
CA PRO A 66 51.26 -4.05 -52.93
C PRO A 66 52.10 -2.77 -52.79
N ASN A 67 51.79 -1.94 -51.80
CA ASN A 67 52.43 -0.64 -51.51
C ASN A 67 52.05 0.52 -52.45
N HIS A 68 50.97 0.41 -53.22
CA HIS A 68 50.52 1.53 -54.04
C HIS A 68 49.88 2.64 -53.17
N PRO A 69 50.22 3.93 -53.38
CA PRO A 69 49.73 5.02 -52.54
C PRO A 69 48.20 5.12 -52.50
N LEU A 70 47.53 4.88 -53.63
CA LEU A 70 46.05 4.84 -53.69
C LEU A 70 45.40 3.82 -52.75
N TYR A 71 46.11 2.77 -52.32
CA TYR A 71 45.52 1.80 -51.40
C TYR A 71 45.17 2.45 -50.05
N ALA A 72 46.04 3.35 -49.55
CA ALA A 72 45.77 4.07 -48.32
C ALA A 72 44.58 5.04 -48.47
N GLU A 73 44.46 5.69 -49.63
CA GLU A 73 43.31 6.56 -49.95
C GLU A 73 41.99 5.77 -50.00
N LEU A 74 42.01 4.58 -50.61
CA LEU A 74 40.84 3.69 -50.65
C LEU A 74 40.46 3.16 -49.27
N GLU A 75 41.44 2.79 -48.44
CA GLU A 75 41.15 2.36 -47.06
C GLU A 75 40.52 3.48 -46.23
N GLN A 76 40.96 4.72 -46.43
CA GLN A 76 40.36 5.89 -45.80
C GLN A 76 38.93 6.11 -46.28
N GLU A 77 38.67 6.11 -47.58
CA GLU A 77 37.33 6.31 -48.13
C GLU A 77 36.34 5.22 -47.67
N VAL A 78 36.78 3.96 -47.65
CA VAL A 78 35.99 2.85 -47.10
C VAL A 78 35.75 3.05 -45.60
N GLY A 79 36.75 3.57 -44.87
CA GLY A 79 36.61 3.95 -43.47
C GLY A 79 35.48 4.97 -43.26
N ASP A 80 35.48 6.06 -44.01
CA ASP A 80 34.47 7.11 -43.90
C ASP A 80 33.05 6.57 -44.17
N VAL A 81 32.91 5.71 -45.19
CA VAL A 81 31.64 5.05 -45.49
C VAL A 81 31.22 4.10 -44.36
N TYR A 82 32.15 3.35 -43.77
CA TYR A 82 31.86 2.49 -42.62
C TYR A 82 31.44 3.29 -41.38
N LEU A 83 32.02 4.47 -41.11
CA LEU A 83 31.57 5.36 -40.03
C LEU A 83 30.10 5.76 -40.22
N ASP A 84 29.73 6.20 -41.42
CA ASP A 84 28.34 6.59 -41.72
C ASP A 84 27.37 5.41 -41.57
N VAL A 85 27.77 4.21 -42.01
CA VAL A 85 26.97 2.99 -41.83
C VAL A 85 26.87 2.61 -40.34
N ILE A 86 27.92 2.75 -39.55
CA ILE A 86 27.88 2.54 -38.10
C ILE A 86 26.87 3.48 -37.47
N ASP A 87 26.90 4.78 -37.81
CA ASP A 87 25.97 5.78 -37.28
C ASP A 87 24.51 5.47 -37.63
N ARG A 88 24.25 5.05 -38.88
CA ARG A 88 22.91 4.62 -39.31
C ARG A 88 22.45 3.33 -38.61
N SER A 89 23.34 2.34 -38.49
CA SER A 89 23.06 1.06 -37.81
C SER A 89 22.74 1.29 -36.34
N VAL A 90 23.49 2.18 -35.69
CA VAL A 90 23.25 2.68 -34.33
C VAL A 90 21.86 3.31 -34.23
N ALA A 91 21.50 4.22 -35.13
CA ALA A 91 20.20 4.88 -35.13
C ALA A 91 19.02 3.90 -35.33
N GLN A 92 19.26 2.78 -36.01
CA GLN A 92 18.28 1.73 -36.29
C GLN A 92 18.29 0.58 -35.26
N ASN A 93 19.11 0.66 -34.21
CA ASN A 93 19.28 -0.37 -33.18
C ASN A 93 19.84 -1.71 -33.72
N GLU A 94 20.62 -1.67 -34.81
CA GLU A 94 21.31 -2.82 -35.42
C GLU A 94 22.72 -2.99 -34.83
N LEU A 95 22.82 -3.12 -33.50
CA LEU A 95 24.11 -3.08 -32.77
C LEU A 95 25.13 -4.13 -33.23
N ASN A 96 24.68 -5.31 -33.65
CA ASN A 96 25.59 -6.37 -34.12
C ASN A 96 26.31 -5.98 -35.43
N LEU A 97 25.64 -5.24 -36.31
CA LEU A 97 26.24 -4.78 -37.57
C LEU A 97 27.22 -3.65 -37.29
N ALA A 98 26.86 -2.72 -36.40
CA ALA A 98 27.74 -1.65 -35.95
C ALA A 98 29.03 -2.21 -35.31
N ASP A 99 28.94 -3.26 -34.50
CA ASP A 99 30.10 -3.93 -33.89
C ASP A 99 31.05 -4.55 -34.92
N GLU A 100 30.49 -5.26 -35.91
CA GLU A 100 31.28 -5.89 -36.97
C GLU A 100 32.04 -4.83 -37.80
N LEU A 101 31.36 -3.74 -38.15
CA LEU A 101 31.97 -2.62 -38.87
C LEU A 101 32.99 -1.88 -38.02
N PHE A 102 32.72 -1.68 -36.73
CA PHE A 102 33.67 -1.06 -35.82
C PHE A 102 34.97 -1.87 -35.72
N ALA A 103 34.90 -3.21 -35.73
CA ALA A 103 36.10 -4.04 -35.77
C ALA A 103 36.90 -3.90 -37.09
N LEU A 104 36.22 -3.68 -38.21
CA LEU A 104 36.82 -3.52 -39.54
C LEU A 104 37.44 -2.14 -39.77
N ILE A 105 36.95 -1.12 -39.07
CA ILE A 105 37.37 0.27 -39.30
C ILE A 105 38.60 0.70 -38.47
N VAL A 106 38.83 0.08 -37.30
CA VAL A 106 40.00 0.38 -36.43
C VAL A 106 41.34 0.44 -37.18
N PRO A 107 41.68 -0.49 -38.11
CA PRO A 107 42.96 -0.41 -38.82
C PRO A 107 43.01 0.64 -39.94
N ARG A 108 41.90 1.30 -40.28
CA ARG A 108 41.74 2.07 -41.54
C ARG A 108 41.52 3.57 -41.36
N VAL A 109 41.04 4.00 -40.19
CA VAL A 109 40.84 5.42 -39.93
C VAL A 109 42.10 6.02 -39.32
N PHE A 110 42.61 7.05 -39.98
CA PHE A 110 43.81 7.77 -39.56
C PHE A 110 43.48 8.93 -38.59
N GLU A 111 42.23 9.40 -38.58
CA GLU A 111 41.74 10.43 -37.66
C GLU A 111 41.19 9.79 -36.37
N TYR A 112 42.01 9.82 -35.33
CA TYR A 112 41.71 9.18 -34.04
C TYR A 112 40.41 9.70 -33.39
N ASP A 113 40.07 10.97 -33.62
CA ASP A 113 38.91 11.63 -32.99
C ASP A 113 37.57 11.06 -33.48
N ASP A 114 37.45 10.71 -34.76
CA ASP A 114 36.20 10.17 -35.32
C ASP A 114 35.94 8.72 -34.89
N LEU A 115 37.01 7.91 -34.83
CA LEU A 115 37.00 6.57 -34.23
C LEU A 115 36.56 6.61 -32.76
N GLU A 116 37.13 7.54 -31.98
CA GLU A 116 36.80 7.70 -30.57
C GLU A 116 35.34 8.12 -30.37
N GLN A 117 34.83 9.05 -31.19
CA GLN A 117 33.42 9.48 -31.13
C GLN A 117 32.45 8.34 -31.45
N ALA A 118 32.70 7.59 -32.53
CA ALA A 118 31.89 6.45 -32.93
C ALA A 118 31.90 5.36 -31.85
N GLY A 119 33.08 5.03 -31.31
CA GLY A 119 33.23 4.04 -30.23
C GLY A 119 32.48 4.43 -28.96
N ASN A 120 32.63 5.68 -28.52
CA ASN A 120 31.93 6.21 -27.34
C ASN A 120 30.41 6.26 -27.53
N ARG A 121 29.91 6.49 -28.76
CA ARG A 121 28.47 6.44 -29.06
C ARG A 121 27.94 5.01 -29.00
N LEU A 122 28.66 4.06 -29.61
CA LEU A 122 28.30 2.64 -29.61
C LEU A 122 28.24 2.06 -28.19
N GLU A 123 29.24 2.35 -27.35
CA GLU A 123 29.31 1.86 -25.97
C GLU A 123 28.19 2.41 -25.08
N ARG A 124 27.86 3.70 -25.25
CA ARG A 124 26.71 4.32 -24.56
C ARG A 124 25.40 3.62 -24.90
N LEU A 125 25.19 3.28 -26.17
CA LEU A 125 23.97 2.62 -26.61
C LEU A 125 23.88 1.16 -26.18
N ARG A 126 25.00 0.43 -26.18
CA ARG A 126 25.06 -0.92 -25.58
C ARG A 126 24.60 -0.88 -24.13
N THR A 127 25.19 0.01 -23.34
CA THR A 127 24.84 0.20 -21.93
C THR A 127 23.35 0.53 -21.79
N GLN A 128 22.80 1.41 -22.64
CA GLN A 128 21.40 1.78 -22.60
C GLN A 128 20.46 0.61 -22.97
N VAL A 129 20.78 -0.17 -24.00
CA VAL A 129 19.98 -1.34 -24.41
C VAL A 129 20.02 -2.44 -23.35
N GLU A 130 21.18 -2.68 -22.73
CA GLU A 130 21.30 -3.61 -21.61
C GLU A 130 20.47 -3.16 -20.42
N GLN A 131 20.50 -1.87 -20.06
CA GLN A 131 19.67 -1.31 -19.00
C GLN A 131 18.17 -1.45 -19.30
N VAL A 132 17.73 -1.18 -20.53
CA VAL A 132 16.33 -1.33 -20.94
C VAL A 132 15.89 -2.79 -20.93
N ARG A 133 16.76 -3.72 -21.37
CA ARG A 133 16.46 -5.16 -21.30
C ARG A 133 16.38 -5.64 -19.85
N ALA A 134 17.31 -5.20 -19.01
CA ALA A 134 17.32 -5.54 -17.58
C ALA A 134 16.05 -5.02 -16.88
N SER A 135 15.64 -3.78 -17.14
CA SER A 135 14.43 -3.21 -16.56
C SER A 135 13.15 -3.87 -17.09
N ALA A 136 13.11 -4.28 -18.36
CA ALA A 136 11.99 -5.02 -18.93
C ALA A 136 11.83 -6.40 -18.26
N VAL A 137 12.93 -7.15 -18.10
CA VAL A 137 12.92 -8.44 -17.40
C VAL A 137 12.49 -8.27 -15.95
N ASP A 138 12.98 -7.23 -15.27
CA ASP A 138 12.59 -6.96 -13.88
C ASP A 138 11.10 -6.61 -13.77
N SER A 139 10.59 -5.80 -14.69
CA SER A 139 9.16 -5.43 -14.74
C SER A 139 8.25 -6.63 -15.00
N GLU A 140 8.66 -7.57 -15.85
CA GLU A 140 7.91 -8.80 -16.11
C GLU A 140 7.93 -9.74 -14.89
N ALA A 141 9.07 -9.83 -14.21
CA ALA A 141 9.18 -10.59 -12.96
C ALA A 141 8.27 -10.01 -11.86
N ASP A 142 8.22 -8.68 -11.73
CA ASP A 142 7.33 -8.01 -10.78
C ASP A 142 5.85 -8.22 -11.12
N GLN A 143 5.46 -8.14 -12.39
CA GLN A 143 4.09 -8.43 -12.81
C GLN A 143 3.69 -9.88 -12.50
N ARG A 144 4.59 -10.84 -12.72
CA ARG A 144 4.34 -12.25 -12.38
C ARG A 144 4.23 -12.46 -10.88
N LEU A 145 5.07 -11.81 -10.08
CA LEU A 145 4.98 -11.85 -8.62
C LEU A 145 3.64 -11.32 -8.13
N LEU A 146 3.18 -10.17 -8.67
CA LEU A 146 1.88 -9.60 -8.32
C LEU A 146 0.72 -10.54 -8.67
N ALA A 147 0.73 -11.13 -9.86
CA ALA A 147 -0.29 -12.10 -10.26
C ALA A 147 -0.31 -13.36 -9.35
N ASP A 148 0.87 -13.84 -8.97
CA ASP A 148 1.03 -14.98 -8.05
C ASP A 148 0.56 -14.62 -6.62
N LEU A 149 0.82 -13.40 -6.16
CA LEU A 149 0.31 -12.87 -4.89
C LEU A 149 -1.21 -12.73 -4.91
N ASP A 150 -1.79 -12.26 -6.01
CA ASP A 150 -3.25 -12.16 -6.19
C ASP A 150 -3.92 -13.54 -6.24
N ALA A 151 -3.29 -14.52 -6.91
CA ALA A 151 -3.76 -15.90 -6.91
C ALA A 151 -3.72 -16.50 -5.50
N ALA A 152 -2.64 -16.24 -4.74
CA ALA A 152 -2.56 -16.59 -3.33
C ALA A 152 -3.60 -15.83 -2.49
N ALA A 153 -3.95 -14.60 -2.88
CA ALA A 153 -4.95 -13.78 -2.21
C ALA A 153 -6.38 -14.34 -2.31
N GLY A 154 -6.62 -15.39 -3.09
CA GLY A 154 -7.85 -16.18 -3.11
C GLY A 154 -8.19 -16.90 -1.79
N PHE A 155 -7.46 -16.64 -0.70
CA PHE A 155 -7.79 -17.13 0.64
C PHE A 155 -9.25 -16.83 1.01
N VAL A 156 -9.97 -17.88 1.38
CA VAL A 156 -11.26 -17.74 2.06
C VAL A 156 -10.95 -17.50 3.53
N CYS A 157 -11.06 -16.25 3.99
CA CYS A 157 -10.63 -15.85 5.34
C CYS A 157 -11.18 -16.76 6.45
N GLN A 158 -12.42 -17.25 6.32
CA GLN A 158 -13.05 -18.16 7.28
C GLN A 158 -12.32 -19.51 7.46
N ARG A 159 -11.59 -19.97 6.45
CA ARG A 159 -10.85 -21.24 6.47
C ARG A 159 -9.34 -21.04 6.62
N LEU A 160 -8.87 -19.80 6.52
CA LEU A 160 -7.46 -19.49 6.54
C LEU A 160 -6.84 -19.94 7.87
N ASP A 161 -5.73 -20.69 7.76
CA ASP A 161 -4.97 -21.18 8.89
C ASP A 161 -3.46 -21.10 8.67
N LYS A 162 -2.70 -21.48 9.69
CA LYS A 162 -1.23 -21.46 9.68
C LYS A 162 -0.66 -22.33 8.53
N SER A 163 -1.28 -23.45 8.22
CA SER A 163 -0.77 -24.38 7.20
C SER A 163 -0.97 -23.83 5.78
N GLU A 164 -2.11 -23.20 5.52
CA GLU A 164 -2.41 -22.55 4.23
C GLU A 164 -1.44 -21.38 3.97
N ILE A 165 -1.23 -20.52 4.97
CA ILE A 165 -0.26 -19.41 4.88
C ILE A 165 1.15 -19.96 4.61
N GLY A 166 1.58 -20.95 5.39
CA GLY A 166 2.93 -21.52 5.26
C GLY A 166 3.18 -22.16 3.89
N THR A 167 2.16 -22.84 3.34
CA THR A 167 2.23 -23.48 2.02
C THR A 167 2.30 -22.44 0.90
N ALA A 168 1.45 -21.39 0.97
CA ALA A 168 1.46 -20.31 -0.02
C ALA A 168 2.80 -19.57 -0.03
N VAL A 169 3.31 -19.18 1.13
CA VAL A 169 4.59 -18.44 1.26
C VAL A 169 5.75 -19.27 0.73
N ARG A 170 5.83 -20.56 1.11
CA ARG A 170 6.90 -21.44 0.62
C ARG A 170 6.85 -21.60 -0.88
N GLY A 171 5.67 -21.85 -1.45
CA GLY A 171 5.51 -22.00 -2.90
C GLY A 171 5.86 -20.72 -3.67
N LEU A 172 5.57 -19.54 -3.11
CA LEU A 172 5.95 -18.25 -3.70
C LEU A 172 7.46 -18.02 -3.64
N ILE A 173 8.09 -18.30 -2.50
CA ILE A 173 9.56 -18.15 -2.34
C ILE A 173 10.30 -19.13 -3.26
N GLU A 174 9.81 -20.35 -3.41
CA GLU A 174 10.41 -21.34 -4.33
C GLU A 174 10.38 -20.87 -5.79
N ARG A 175 9.33 -20.15 -6.23
CA ARG A 175 9.24 -19.60 -7.59
C ARG A 175 9.98 -18.27 -7.76
N HIS A 176 10.09 -17.47 -6.71
CA HIS A 176 10.64 -16.11 -6.74
C HIS A 176 11.68 -15.90 -5.64
N ALA A 177 12.74 -16.71 -5.64
CA ALA A 177 13.73 -16.76 -4.55
C ALA A 177 14.33 -15.39 -4.17
N ASN A 178 14.53 -14.50 -5.15
CA ASN A 178 15.11 -13.18 -4.92
C ASN A 178 14.11 -12.12 -4.40
N ARG A 179 12.84 -12.50 -4.17
CA ARG A 179 11.75 -11.59 -3.82
C ARG A 179 11.11 -11.92 -2.46
N GLU A 180 11.80 -12.66 -1.59
CA GLU A 180 11.26 -13.13 -0.30
C GLU A 180 10.67 -12.02 0.57
N VAL A 181 11.35 -10.86 0.69
CA VAL A 181 10.86 -9.73 1.51
C VAL A 181 9.55 -9.18 0.96
N ALA A 182 9.44 -9.02 -0.36
CA ALA A 182 8.24 -8.54 -1.03
C ALA A 182 7.08 -9.55 -0.86
N ILE A 183 7.37 -10.85 -1.02
CA ILE A 183 6.40 -11.93 -0.79
C ILE A 183 5.86 -11.89 0.64
N ARG A 184 6.75 -11.86 1.65
CA ARG A 184 6.35 -11.85 3.06
C ARG A 184 5.48 -10.64 3.39
N THR A 185 5.83 -9.47 2.85
CA THR A 185 5.07 -8.23 3.03
C THR A 185 3.69 -8.33 2.38
N GLY A 186 3.62 -8.76 1.11
CA GLY A 186 2.37 -8.88 0.37
C GLY A 186 1.40 -9.89 1.00
N VAL A 187 1.91 -11.08 1.37
CA VAL A 187 1.10 -12.09 2.07
C VAL A 187 0.63 -11.56 3.43
N ALA A 188 1.48 -10.85 4.18
CA ALA A 188 1.08 -10.29 5.46
C ALA A 188 -0.03 -9.24 5.35
N GLN A 189 0.00 -8.39 4.32
CA GLN A 189 -1.10 -7.45 4.04
C GLN A 189 -2.41 -8.19 3.79
N ARG A 190 -2.38 -9.31 3.07
CA ARG A 190 -3.58 -10.11 2.81
C ARG A 190 -4.09 -10.83 4.06
N VAL A 191 -3.20 -11.42 4.85
CA VAL A 191 -3.56 -12.02 6.14
C VAL A 191 -4.17 -10.96 7.05
N ALA A 192 -3.61 -9.75 7.09
CA ALA A 192 -4.14 -8.63 7.86
C ALA A 192 -5.57 -8.27 7.46
N GLN A 193 -5.87 -8.20 6.16
CA GLN A 193 -7.24 -7.99 5.68
C GLN A 193 -8.21 -9.09 6.16
N CYS A 194 -7.78 -10.35 6.14
CA CYS A 194 -8.57 -11.45 6.67
C CYS A 194 -8.77 -11.37 8.18
N VAL A 195 -7.74 -10.97 8.94
CA VAL A 195 -7.82 -10.75 10.38
C VAL A 195 -8.86 -9.68 10.70
N VAL A 196 -8.84 -8.54 10.01
CA VAL A 196 -9.83 -7.47 10.19
C VAL A 196 -11.25 -7.97 9.90
N SER A 197 -11.45 -8.64 8.76
CA SER A 197 -12.76 -9.18 8.41
C SER A 197 -13.27 -10.24 9.39
N LEU A 198 -12.38 -11.08 9.92
CA LEU A 198 -12.74 -12.08 10.92
C LEU A 198 -13.06 -11.46 12.27
N ALA A 199 -12.35 -10.39 12.67
CA ALA A 199 -12.53 -9.73 13.96
C ALA A 199 -13.95 -9.19 14.16
N GLU A 200 -14.66 -8.87 13.09
CA GLU A 200 -16.06 -8.46 13.13
C GLU A 200 -17.02 -9.61 13.50
N THR A 201 -16.58 -10.87 13.40
CA THR A 201 -17.42 -12.05 13.66
C THR A 201 -16.89 -12.93 14.78
N ASP A 202 -15.57 -13.09 14.87
CA ASP A 202 -14.85 -13.94 15.81
C ASP A 202 -13.45 -13.37 16.06
N GLN A 203 -13.32 -12.60 17.15
CA GLN A 203 -12.05 -11.98 17.52
C GLN A 203 -11.01 -12.99 18.01
N GLN A 204 -11.43 -14.11 18.59
CA GLN A 204 -10.49 -15.12 19.05
C GLN A 204 -9.79 -15.75 17.85
N ARG A 205 -10.56 -16.13 16.84
CA ARG A 205 -10.02 -16.66 15.59
C ARG A 205 -9.15 -15.62 14.88
N ALA A 206 -9.55 -14.36 14.88
CA ALA A 206 -8.77 -13.27 14.28
C ALA A 206 -7.40 -13.09 14.98
N LYS A 207 -7.36 -13.17 16.32
CA LYS A 207 -6.11 -13.13 17.12
C LYS A 207 -5.20 -14.31 16.79
N GLU A 208 -5.74 -15.52 16.77
CA GLU A 208 -4.98 -16.73 16.41
C GLU A 208 -4.39 -16.64 15.00
N LEU A 209 -5.16 -16.13 14.03
CA LEU A 209 -4.71 -15.93 12.66
C LEU A 209 -3.59 -14.87 12.58
N ARG A 210 -3.71 -13.76 13.32
CA ARG A 210 -2.66 -12.73 13.42
C ARG A 210 -1.36 -13.32 13.97
N GLU A 211 -1.44 -14.07 15.06
CA GLU A 211 -0.27 -14.72 15.68
C GLU A 211 0.37 -15.76 14.75
N ALA A 212 -0.43 -16.56 14.06
CA ALA A 212 0.04 -17.48 13.04
C ALA A 212 0.77 -16.75 11.91
N GLY A 213 0.20 -15.62 11.44
CA GLY A 213 0.82 -14.74 10.45
C GLY A 213 2.19 -14.22 10.91
N ILE A 214 2.26 -13.66 12.13
CA ILE A 214 3.51 -13.14 12.71
C ILE A 214 4.56 -14.27 12.84
N SER A 215 4.15 -15.45 13.30
CA SER A 215 5.05 -16.61 13.45
C SER A 215 5.65 -17.09 12.13
N LEU A 216 4.93 -16.95 11.00
CA LEU A 216 5.37 -17.44 9.69
C LEU A 216 6.06 -16.38 8.84
N LEU A 217 5.57 -15.14 8.91
CA LEU A 217 5.95 -14.03 8.04
C LEU A 217 6.94 -13.05 8.70
N GLY A 218 7.15 -13.20 10.01
CA GLY A 218 7.90 -12.26 10.84
C GLY A 218 7.01 -11.11 11.36
N PRO A 219 7.59 -10.17 12.12
CA PRO A 219 6.87 -9.03 12.70
C PRO A 219 6.57 -7.96 11.64
N GLN A 220 5.66 -8.28 10.73
CA GLN A 220 5.24 -7.38 9.66
C GLN A 220 4.37 -6.25 10.24
N PRO A 221 4.60 -4.97 9.88
CA PRO A 221 3.82 -3.85 10.42
C PRO A 221 2.32 -4.01 10.24
N ALA A 222 1.89 -4.54 9.09
CA ALA A 222 0.48 -4.81 8.78
C ALA A 222 -0.19 -5.82 9.73
N LEU A 223 0.57 -6.65 10.45
CA LEU A 223 0.06 -7.61 11.42
C LEU A 223 0.31 -7.16 12.86
N VAL A 224 1.48 -6.57 13.15
CA VAL A 224 1.86 -6.15 14.50
C VAL A 224 1.02 -4.97 14.97
N ASN A 225 0.68 -4.04 14.08
CA ASN A 225 -0.08 -2.84 14.42
C ASN A 225 -1.61 -3.06 14.38
N LEU A 226 -2.08 -4.28 14.14
CA LEU A 226 -3.51 -4.58 14.20
C LEU A 226 -3.98 -4.58 15.65
N GLU A 227 -4.93 -3.70 15.93
CA GLU A 227 -5.65 -3.63 17.19
C GLU A 227 -7.06 -4.22 17.00
N PHE A 228 -7.57 -4.86 18.05
CA PHE A 228 -8.89 -5.48 18.04
C PHE A 228 -9.82 -4.67 18.92
N ASP A 229 -10.77 -3.99 18.30
CA ASP A 229 -11.82 -3.27 19.03
C ASP A 229 -12.87 -4.27 19.56
N PRO A 230 -13.00 -4.49 20.88
CA PRO A 230 -13.99 -5.41 21.46
C PRO A 230 -15.45 -5.09 21.11
N CYS A 231 -15.75 -3.85 20.72
CA CYS A 231 -17.09 -3.39 20.32
C CYS A 231 -17.36 -3.49 18.81
N SER A 232 -16.38 -3.90 17.99
CA SER A 232 -16.54 -4.03 16.53
C SER A 232 -17.32 -5.27 16.07
N MET A 233 -17.60 -6.22 16.98
CA MET A 233 -18.28 -7.47 16.62
C MET A 233 -19.72 -7.22 16.17
N ARG A 234 -20.09 -7.74 14.99
CA ARG A 234 -21.40 -7.55 14.35
C ARG A 234 -22.57 -8.03 15.21
N HIS A 235 -22.39 -9.12 15.95
CA HIS A 235 -23.44 -9.67 16.81
C HIS A 235 -23.78 -8.79 18.01
N LEU A 236 -22.95 -7.80 18.35
CA LEU A 236 -23.21 -6.85 19.44
C LEU A 236 -24.17 -5.74 19.03
N ILE A 237 -24.31 -5.47 17.73
CA ILE A 237 -25.11 -4.36 17.21
C ILE A 237 -26.58 -4.57 17.59
N GLY A 238 -27.12 -3.67 18.42
CA GLY A 238 -28.49 -3.74 18.92
C GLY A 238 -28.76 -4.86 19.91
N ALA A 239 -27.73 -5.59 20.36
CA ALA A 239 -27.89 -6.80 21.16
C ALA A 239 -27.83 -6.57 22.67
N GLY A 240 -27.82 -5.32 23.16
CA GLY A 240 -27.58 -5.01 24.57
C GLY A 240 -28.60 -5.59 25.56
N ASN A 241 -29.79 -5.97 25.10
CA ASN A 241 -30.80 -6.71 25.87
C ASN A 241 -30.54 -8.21 26.00
N SER A 242 -29.49 -8.73 25.36
CA SER A 242 -29.15 -10.14 25.44
C SER A 242 -28.74 -10.51 26.87
N PRO A 243 -29.15 -11.68 27.38
CA PRO A 243 -28.81 -12.09 28.74
C PRO A 243 -27.29 -12.25 28.92
N GLY A 244 -26.81 -11.86 30.12
CA GLY A 244 -25.40 -11.94 30.48
C GLY A 244 -24.52 -10.93 29.74
N SER A 245 -23.27 -11.32 29.45
CA SER A 245 -22.27 -10.48 28.77
C SER A 245 -22.33 -10.56 27.24
N VAL A 246 -23.28 -11.30 26.66
CA VAL A 246 -23.35 -11.56 25.21
C VAL A 246 -23.65 -10.30 24.39
N GLY A 247 -24.38 -9.35 24.97
CA GLY A 247 -24.75 -8.08 24.32
C GLY A 247 -23.83 -6.90 24.66
N VAL A 248 -22.72 -7.15 25.36
CA VAL A 248 -21.90 -6.10 25.97
C VAL A 248 -20.44 -6.26 25.53
N CYS A 249 -19.80 -5.15 25.20
CA CYS A 249 -18.35 -5.07 25.05
C CYS A 249 -17.70 -4.32 26.21
N LEU A 250 -16.43 -4.64 26.47
CA LEU A 250 -15.63 -4.10 27.56
C LEU A 250 -14.23 -3.77 27.01
N ASP A 251 -13.76 -2.56 27.25
CA ASP A 251 -12.35 -2.24 27.03
C ASP A 251 -11.48 -2.81 28.18
N VAL A 252 -10.19 -3.01 27.91
CA VAL A 252 -9.23 -3.41 28.95
C VAL A 252 -8.64 -2.16 29.58
N LEU A 253 -8.69 -2.07 30.91
CA LEU A 253 -8.03 -1.00 31.67
C LEU A 253 -6.81 -1.58 32.36
N THR A 254 -5.61 -1.12 31.97
CA THR A 254 -4.33 -1.63 32.46
C THR A 254 -4.08 -1.33 33.94
N LEU A 255 -4.87 -0.45 34.57
CA LEU A 255 -4.73 0.04 35.95
C LEU A 255 -6.11 0.26 36.59
N GLY A 256 -6.62 -0.72 37.35
CA GLY A 256 -7.86 -0.61 38.13
C GLY A 256 -8.27 -1.94 38.79
N ALA A 257 -9.06 -1.89 39.87
CA ALA A 257 -9.39 -3.05 40.73
C ALA A 257 -10.15 -4.19 40.02
N THR A 258 -10.74 -3.95 38.85
CA THR A 258 -11.51 -4.93 38.06
C THR A 258 -10.87 -5.28 36.71
N GLY A 259 -9.82 -4.57 36.27
CA GLY A 259 -9.09 -4.81 35.00
C GLY A 259 -9.84 -4.49 33.70
N HIS A 260 -11.10 -4.02 33.78
CA HIS A 260 -11.96 -3.74 32.63
C HIS A 260 -12.59 -2.36 32.72
N GLY A 261 -12.84 -1.75 31.56
CA GLY A 261 -13.61 -0.52 31.38
C GLY A 261 -15.11 -0.71 31.63
N PRO A 262 -15.92 0.36 31.43
CA PRO A 262 -17.36 0.27 31.62
C PRO A 262 -18.00 -0.71 30.64
N GLU A 263 -19.12 -1.30 31.04
CA GLU A 263 -19.96 -2.10 30.14
C GLU A 263 -20.55 -1.20 29.05
N LEU A 264 -20.32 -1.56 27.78
CA LEU A 264 -20.80 -0.84 26.62
C LEU A 264 -21.76 -1.69 25.79
N VAL A 265 -22.79 -1.06 25.23
CA VAL A 265 -23.69 -1.68 24.23
C VAL A 265 -23.54 -0.96 22.90
N VAL A 266 -23.65 -1.68 21.79
CA VAL A 266 -23.43 -1.14 20.45
C VAL A 266 -24.75 -0.71 19.83
N ILE A 267 -24.88 0.58 19.55
CA ILE A 267 -26.09 1.18 18.97
C ILE A 267 -25.93 1.29 17.44
N PRO A 268 -26.92 0.83 16.66
CA PRO A 268 -26.90 1.00 15.21
C PRO A 268 -27.17 2.46 14.81
N SER A 269 -26.37 3.02 13.90
CA SER A 269 -26.58 4.37 13.35
C SER A 269 -26.24 4.49 11.85
N GLY A 270 -26.85 3.65 11.02
CA GLY A 270 -26.55 3.58 9.58
C GLY A 270 -25.24 2.83 9.33
N GLU A 271 -24.34 3.39 8.51
CA GLU A 271 -22.99 2.83 8.31
C GLU A 271 -22.06 3.08 9.51
N ASN A 272 -22.37 4.09 10.32
CA ASN A 272 -21.62 4.38 11.54
C ASN A 272 -22.33 3.71 12.74
N ARG A 273 -21.57 3.05 13.59
CA ARG A 273 -22.03 2.49 14.86
C ARG A 273 -21.24 3.13 15.98
N PHE A 274 -21.87 3.28 17.14
CA PHE A 274 -21.19 3.78 18.33
C PHE A 274 -21.54 2.87 19.51
N ALA A 275 -20.61 2.78 20.45
CA ALA A 275 -20.85 2.09 21.69
C ALA A 275 -21.23 3.12 22.75
N ILE A 276 -22.20 2.83 23.61
CA ILE A 276 -22.60 3.71 24.72
C ILE A 276 -22.59 2.89 26.00
N MET A 277 -22.23 3.53 27.11
CA MET A 277 -22.28 2.88 28.42
C MET A 277 -23.68 2.29 28.66
N ARG A 278 -23.73 1.00 29.02
CA ARG A 278 -24.97 0.26 29.34
C ARG A 278 -25.69 0.86 30.54
N ARG A 279 -24.92 1.43 31.46
CA ARG A 279 -25.37 2.03 32.71
C ARG A 279 -24.77 3.41 32.84
N VAL A 280 -25.45 4.30 33.54
CA VAL A 280 -24.83 5.55 34.02
C VAL A 280 -23.67 5.21 34.96
N PHE A 281 -22.75 6.16 35.11
CA PHE A 281 -21.61 6.10 36.04
C PHE A 281 -21.94 5.38 37.37
N ARG A 282 -21.14 4.37 37.72
CA ARG A 282 -21.15 3.80 39.07
C ARG A 282 -20.14 4.51 39.98
N THR A 283 -20.41 4.52 41.29
CA THR A 283 -19.50 5.05 42.32
C THR A 283 -18.09 4.47 42.20
N GLU A 284 -18.00 3.18 41.88
CA GLU A 284 -16.75 2.45 41.76
C GLU A 284 -15.89 2.93 40.58
N GLU A 285 -16.52 3.27 39.45
CA GLU A 285 -15.85 3.75 38.23
C GLU A 285 -15.32 5.17 38.43
N LEU A 286 -16.12 6.04 39.08
CA LEU A 286 -15.72 7.41 39.40
C LEU A 286 -14.66 7.45 40.52
N ALA A 287 -14.74 6.56 41.51
CA ALA A 287 -13.74 6.44 42.56
C ALA A 287 -12.36 6.03 41.99
N ALA A 288 -12.33 5.12 41.02
CA ALA A 288 -11.08 4.74 40.34
C ALA A 288 -10.43 5.93 39.61
N TYR A 289 -11.23 6.76 38.93
CA TYR A 289 -10.76 8.00 38.33
C TYR A 289 -10.27 9.01 39.38
N CYS A 290 -11.01 9.21 40.47
CA CYS A 290 -10.60 10.17 41.50
C CYS A 290 -9.36 9.75 42.26
N SER A 291 -9.19 8.45 42.52
CA SER A 291 -7.96 7.91 43.09
C SER A 291 -6.75 8.19 42.18
N ALA A 292 -6.92 8.13 40.86
CA ALA A 292 -5.84 8.36 39.90
C ALA A 292 -5.52 9.84 39.66
N ASN A 293 -6.49 10.75 39.83
CA ASN A 293 -6.35 12.16 39.43
C ASN A 293 -6.47 13.15 40.62
N GLY A 294 -6.66 12.66 41.85
CA GLY A 294 -6.66 13.47 43.06
C GLY A 294 -7.94 14.28 43.30
N CYS A 295 -9.07 13.91 42.68
CA CYS A 295 -10.38 14.48 43.05
C CYS A 295 -10.91 13.86 44.36
N PRO A 296 -11.84 14.54 45.06
CA PRO A 296 -12.48 13.98 46.25
C PRO A 296 -13.16 12.65 45.92
N GLU A 297 -12.93 11.62 46.73
CA GLU A 297 -13.61 10.34 46.53
C GLU A 297 -15.13 10.55 46.59
N PRO A 298 -15.89 10.06 45.58
CA PRO A 298 -17.34 10.20 45.59
C PRO A 298 -17.93 9.44 46.78
N THR A 299 -18.67 10.13 47.64
CA THR A 299 -19.41 9.49 48.73
C THR A 299 -20.59 8.71 48.16
N ALA A 300 -21.07 7.68 48.87
CA ALA A 300 -22.27 6.94 48.47
C ALA A 300 -23.49 7.86 48.24
N ASP A 301 -23.56 8.95 49.01
CA ASP A 301 -24.60 9.99 48.88
C ASP A 301 -24.45 10.84 47.61
N ALA A 302 -23.22 11.11 47.13
CA ALA A 302 -22.97 11.87 45.90
C ALA A 302 -23.45 11.15 44.63
N VAL A 303 -23.53 9.82 44.67
CA VAL A 303 -24.01 8.98 43.56
C VAL A 303 -25.52 8.73 43.65
N GLY A 304 -26.07 8.61 44.87
CA GLY A 304 -27.53 8.63 45.09
C GLY A 304 -28.17 9.97 44.72
N SER A 305 -27.40 11.05 44.81
CA SER A 305 -27.80 12.40 44.37
C SER A 305 -27.33 12.77 42.95
N GLY A 306 -26.63 11.86 42.24
CA GLY A 306 -26.24 11.92 40.82
C GLY A 306 -25.67 13.24 40.32
N SER A 307 -24.99 14.06 41.12
CA SER A 307 -24.46 15.33 40.62
C SER A 307 -23.02 15.18 40.14
N VAL A 308 -22.81 14.67 38.92
CA VAL A 308 -21.51 14.77 38.22
C VAL A 308 -21.53 16.04 37.36
N SER A 309 -20.52 16.91 37.50
CA SER A 309 -20.43 18.11 36.67
C SER A 309 -20.10 17.75 35.22
N SER A 310 -20.44 18.63 34.27
CA SER A 310 -20.04 18.45 32.86
C SER A 310 -18.52 18.39 32.70
N GLU A 311 -17.79 19.16 33.51
CA GLU A 311 -16.33 19.19 33.51
C GLU A 311 -15.75 17.85 33.97
N ASP A 312 -16.28 17.27 35.06
CA ASP A 312 -15.85 15.97 35.56
C ASP A 312 -16.15 14.85 34.56
N ALA A 313 -17.31 14.92 33.89
CA ALA A 313 -17.68 13.95 32.87
C ALA A 313 -16.76 13.99 31.64
N ILE A 314 -16.38 15.19 31.18
CA ILE A 314 -15.42 15.38 30.09
C ILE A 314 -14.04 14.87 30.52
N ALA A 315 -13.57 15.27 31.71
CA ALA A 315 -12.27 14.85 32.22
C ALA A 315 -12.18 13.32 32.42
N PHE A 316 -13.27 12.69 32.85
CA PHE A 316 -13.34 11.23 32.91
C PHE A 316 -13.31 10.57 31.53
N ALA A 317 -14.01 11.14 30.54
CA ALA A 317 -13.97 10.64 29.17
C ALA A 317 -12.56 10.73 28.57
N ASP A 318 -11.85 11.84 28.81
CA ASP A 318 -10.47 12.02 28.38
C ASP A 318 -9.54 11.01 29.07
N TRP A 319 -9.73 10.80 30.38
CA TRP A 319 -8.97 9.80 31.13
C TRP A 319 -9.21 8.37 30.61
N LEU A 320 -10.45 7.97 30.38
CA LEU A 320 -10.77 6.67 29.77
C LEU A 320 -10.15 6.55 28.39
N SER A 321 -10.17 7.61 27.60
CA SER A 321 -9.59 7.60 26.27
C SER A 321 -8.08 7.36 26.32
N ALA A 322 -7.39 8.05 27.23
CA ALA A 322 -5.96 7.88 27.44
C ALA A 322 -5.59 6.48 27.97
N LYS A 323 -6.47 5.84 28.75
CA LYS A 323 -6.20 4.52 29.34
C LYS A 323 -6.51 3.35 28.42
N THR A 324 -7.53 3.50 27.58
CA THR A 324 -8.00 2.41 26.70
C THR A 324 -7.44 2.50 25.29
N GLY A 325 -6.98 3.68 24.85
CA GLY A 325 -6.62 3.94 23.46
C GLY A 325 -7.82 4.19 22.54
N HIS A 326 -9.05 4.10 23.06
CA HIS A 326 -10.28 4.36 22.32
C HIS A 326 -10.82 5.75 22.62
N ARG A 327 -11.62 6.32 21.72
CA ARG A 327 -12.15 7.68 21.91
C ARG A 327 -13.49 7.65 22.65
N TYR A 328 -13.47 8.09 23.90
CA TYR A 328 -14.65 8.33 24.74
C TYR A 328 -15.03 9.81 24.73
N ARG A 329 -16.33 10.09 24.78
CA ARG A 329 -16.89 11.44 24.88
C ARG A 329 -18.34 11.40 25.35
N LEU A 330 -18.89 12.57 25.60
CA LEU A 330 -20.33 12.72 25.79
C LEU A 330 -21.10 12.44 24.48
N PRO A 331 -22.32 11.85 24.54
CA PRO A 331 -23.18 11.64 23.37
C PRO A 331 -23.62 12.97 22.76
N SER A 332 -23.79 13.04 21.44
CA SER A 332 -24.58 14.11 20.80
C SER A 332 -26.08 13.93 21.09
N ILE A 333 -26.90 14.95 20.83
CA ILE A 333 -28.37 14.82 20.99
C ILE A 333 -28.91 13.71 20.07
N GLU A 334 -28.39 13.61 18.85
CA GLU A 334 -28.82 12.60 17.89
C GLU A 334 -28.45 11.19 18.33
N GLU A 335 -27.21 10.98 18.80
CA GLU A 335 -26.75 9.70 19.33
C GLU A 335 -27.55 9.30 20.57
N TRP A 336 -27.78 10.24 21.48
CA TRP A 336 -28.60 9.99 22.67
C TRP A 336 -30.03 9.58 22.28
N ARG A 337 -30.70 10.36 21.42
CA ARG A 337 -32.06 10.06 20.94
C ARG A 337 -32.14 8.69 20.26
N ARG A 338 -31.12 8.34 19.47
CA ARG A 338 -31.02 7.03 18.82
C ARG A 338 -30.88 5.92 19.86
N ALA A 339 -29.99 6.10 20.84
CA ALA A 339 -29.72 5.11 21.88
C ALA A 339 -30.93 4.89 22.80
N VAL A 340 -31.75 5.92 23.04
CA VAL A 340 -32.95 5.80 23.90
C VAL A 340 -34.25 5.45 23.16
N GLY A 341 -34.29 5.46 21.82
CA GLY A 341 -35.45 5.02 21.02
C GLY A 341 -36.42 6.13 20.55
N GLY A 342 -35.95 7.36 20.28
CA GLY A 342 -36.78 8.47 19.77
C GLY A 342 -37.66 9.16 20.83
N GLU A 343 -38.76 9.83 20.44
CA GLU A 343 -39.72 10.51 21.35
C GLU A 343 -40.35 9.58 22.41
N ALA A 344 -40.05 8.28 22.38
CA ALA A 344 -40.59 7.27 23.26
C ALA A 344 -39.76 7.07 24.55
N MET A 345 -39.41 8.15 25.24
CA MET A 345 -39.45 8.08 26.71
C MET A 345 -40.81 8.61 27.14
N ARG A 346 -41.87 7.90 26.76
CA ARG A 346 -43.13 7.98 27.50
C ARG A 346 -42.78 7.50 28.90
N CYS A 347 -42.66 8.45 29.82
CA CYS A 347 -42.54 8.28 31.27
C CYS A 347 -42.90 6.86 31.69
N ALA A 348 -41.89 6.01 31.88
CA ALA A 348 -42.11 4.60 32.16
C ALA A 348 -42.80 4.50 33.53
N GLU A 349 -44.10 4.25 33.50
CA GLU A 349 -44.93 4.14 34.70
C GLU A 349 -44.69 2.76 35.34
N ARG A 350 -43.95 2.76 36.45
CA ARG A 350 -43.85 1.75 37.53
C ARG A 350 -43.92 0.25 37.18
N ALA A 351 -42.83 -0.43 37.53
CA ALA A 351 -42.79 -1.36 38.67
C ALA A 351 -41.36 -1.37 39.22
N ALA A 352 -41.17 -1.59 40.52
CA ALA A 352 -39.84 -1.65 41.15
C ALA A 352 -38.90 -2.59 40.36
N GLY A 353 -37.97 -2.01 39.62
CA GLY A 353 -37.15 -2.74 38.65
C GLY A 353 -36.35 -1.78 37.76
N VAL A 354 -35.18 -2.24 37.34
CA VAL A 354 -34.33 -1.56 36.35
C VAL A 354 -35.13 -1.44 35.04
N ILE A 355 -35.30 -0.23 34.53
CA ILE A 355 -35.89 -0.02 33.20
C ILE A 355 -34.77 -0.24 32.18
N GLU A 356 -34.83 -1.33 31.43
CA GLU A 356 -33.99 -1.56 30.26
C GLU A 356 -34.77 -1.25 28.98
N ASN A 357 -34.20 -0.44 28.09
CA ASN A 357 -34.82 -0.16 26.78
C ASN A 357 -34.49 -1.26 25.76
N GLU A 358 -34.94 -1.14 24.51
CA GLU A 358 -34.69 -2.14 23.45
C GLU A 358 -33.20 -2.44 23.17
N PHE A 359 -32.29 -1.58 23.64
CA PHE A 359 -30.85 -1.71 23.49
C PHE A 359 -30.12 -2.10 24.81
N GLY A 360 -30.85 -2.46 25.87
CA GLY A 360 -30.25 -2.86 27.16
C GLY A 360 -29.73 -1.71 28.01
N LEU A 361 -30.07 -0.46 27.66
CA LEU A 361 -29.71 0.68 28.49
C LEU A 361 -30.54 0.65 29.77
N SER A 362 -29.87 0.42 30.89
CA SER A 362 -30.49 0.41 32.20
C SER A 362 -30.53 1.83 32.77
N GLY A 363 -31.72 2.35 33.08
CA GLY A 363 -31.86 3.53 33.95
C GLY A 363 -31.77 3.13 35.43
N LEU A 364 -31.11 3.94 36.27
CA LEU A 364 -31.32 3.85 37.72
C LEU A 364 -32.74 4.37 38.02
N ALA A 365 -33.60 3.47 38.48
CA ALA A 365 -34.78 3.86 39.23
C ALA A 365 -34.29 4.32 40.60
N LEU A 366 -34.35 5.63 40.86
CA LEU A 366 -34.15 6.13 42.21
C LEU A 366 -35.44 5.85 43.00
N ASP A 367 -35.31 5.07 44.07
CA ASP A 367 -36.41 4.74 44.95
C ASP A 367 -36.90 6.02 45.64
N SER A 368 -38.02 6.56 45.16
CA SER A 368 -38.75 7.60 45.87
C SER A 368 -40.01 6.95 46.39
N GLY A 369 -40.09 6.81 47.72
CA GLY A 369 -41.17 6.14 48.45
C GLY A 369 -42.57 6.73 48.26
N GLU A 370 -42.81 7.58 47.25
CA GLU A 370 -44.11 8.11 46.91
C GLU A 370 -44.28 8.26 45.40
N GLY A 371 -45.43 7.79 44.92
CA GLY A 371 -46.15 8.42 43.81
C GLY A 371 -45.63 8.45 42.37
N LEU A 372 -44.35 8.68 42.05
CA LEU A 372 -43.97 9.21 40.73
C LEU A 372 -42.76 8.47 40.12
N ALA A 373 -42.90 8.02 38.88
CA ALA A 373 -41.81 7.40 38.12
C ALA A 373 -40.66 8.39 37.90
N GLN A 374 -39.50 8.12 38.50
CA GLN A 374 -38.30 8.93 38.37
C GLN A 374 -37.29 8.19 37.47
N GLY A 375 -37.24 8.59 36.18
CA GLY A 375 -36.11 8.27 35.32
C GLY A 375 -34.99 9.31 35.53
N LEU A 376 -33.73 8.86 35.50
CA LEU A 376 -32.57 9.76 35.44
C LEU A 376 -32.70 10.70 34.23
N ALA A 377 -32.51 11.99 34.48
CA ALA A 377 -32.27 12.94 33.40
C ALA A 377 -30.83 12.75 32.90
N GLU A 378 -30.66 12.22 31.70
CA GLU A 378 -29.37 12.05 31.03
C GLU A 378 -29.16 13.20 30.02
N TRP A 379 -27.94 13.76 29.93
CA TRP A 379 -27.65 14.94 29.12
C TRP A 379 -26.67 14.66 27.98
N PRO A 380 -27.01 15.02 26.73
CA PRO A 380 -26.06 15.10 25.62
C PRO A 380 -25.10 16.29 25.73
N ALA A 381 -23.94 16.19 25.08
CA ALA A 381 -22.87 17.20 25.05
C ALA A 381 -23.36 18.61 24.69
N GLU A 382 -24.27 18.69 23.71
CA GLU A 382 -24.80 19.96 23.17
C GLU A 382 -25.74 20.66 24.16
N TRP A 383 -26.35 19.93 25.10
CA TRP A 383 -27.19 20.53 26.14
C TRP A 383 -26.38 21.04 27.34
N LEU A 384 -25.08 20.72 27.42
CA LEU A 384 -24.18 21.20 28.47
C LEU A 384 -23.53 22.55 28.12
N ALA A 385 -23.50 22.92 26.83
CA ALA A 385 -22.92 24.20 26.36
C ALA A 385 -23.83 25.43 26.59
N GLU A 386 -25.10 25.24 26.93
CA GLU A 386 -26.07 26.32 27.18
C GLU A 386 -26.09 26.83 28.63
N VAL A 387 -25.30 26.24 29.55
CA VAL A 387 -25.42 26.48 30.99
C VAL A 387 -24.11 26.98 31.59
N ASP A 388 -23.82 28.26 31.39
CA ASP A 388 -22.75 28.96 32.10
C ASP A 388 -23.18 29.17 33.57
N GLY A 389 -22.71 28.29 34.46
CA GLY A 389 -22.77 28.46 35.93
C GLY A 389 -24.13 28.31 36.63
N SER A 390 -25.18 27.79 35.99
CA SER A 390 -26.49 27.54 36.63
C SER A 390 -26.73 26.05 36.93
N PRO A 391 -27.48 25.69 37.99
CA PRO A 391 -27.84 24.30 38.24
C PRO A 391 -28.72 23.77 37.09
N LEU A 392 -28.32 22.62 36.55
CA LEU A 392 -28.92 21.93 35.41
C LEU A 392 -30.45 21.75 35.60
N ARG A 393 -31.25 22.24 34.66
CA ARG A 393 -32.72 22.12 34.68
C ARG A 393 -33.16 20.91 33.86
N SER A 394 -33.71 19.86 34.49
CA SER A 394 -34.37 18.74 33.81
C SER A 394 -35.18 19.21 32.60
N PRO A 395 -35.06 18.58 31.41
CA PRO A 395 -36.04 18.80 30.36
C PRO A 395 -37.43 18.50 30.95
N ALA A 396 -38.39 19.39 30.72
CA ALA A 396 -39.77 19.28 31.22
C ALA A 396 -40.56 18.13 30.54
N ALA A 397 -39.88 17.09 30.04
CA ALA A 397 -40.47 16.01 29.28
C ALA A 397 -41.26 15.00 30.15
N CYS A 398 -41.15 15.10 31.49
CA CYS A 398 -41.84 14.21 32.42
C CYS A 398 -42.83 14.91 33.36
N SER A 399 -43.28 16.11 33.01
CA SER A 399 -44.31 16.84 33.78
C SER A 399 -45.70 16.52 33.21
N SER A 400 -46.62 16.05 34.06
CA SER A 400 -48.04 16.06 33.69
C SER A 400 -48.49 17.51 33.42
N PRO A 401 -49.44 17.75 32.48
CA PRO A 401 -49.86 19.09 32.12
C PRO A 401 -50.48 19.92 33.26
N ASP A 402 -50.80 19.30 34.40
CA ASP A 402 -51.42 19.99 35.56
C ASP A 402 -50.42 20.63 36.53
N ASP A 403 -49.11 20.39 36.41
CA ASP A 403 -48.15 20.95 37.37
C ASP A 403 -47.58 22.30 36.91
N ARG A 404 -48.46 23.31 36.85
CA ARG A 404 -48.11 24.73 36.72
C ARG A 404 -48.00 25.41 38.09
N SER A 405 -47.45 24.74 39.09
CA SER A 405 -47.09 25.40 40.34
C SER A 405 -45.60 25.71 40.34
N SER A 406 -45.30 27.01 40.42
CA SER A 406 -43.95 27.54 40.57
C SER A 406 -43.32 27.03 41.86
N SER A 407 -42.50 26.01 41.78
CA SER A 407 -41.50 25.71 42.80
C SER A 407 -40.23 25.24 42.11
N ALA A 408 -39.15 25.95 42.40
CA ALA A 408 -37.81 25.61 41.95
C ALA A 408 -37.47 24.20 42.48
N VAL A 409 -37.49 23.21 41.61
CA VAL A 409 -36.96 21.88 41.90
C VAL A 409 -35.43 22.01 41.92
N VAL A 410 -34.91 22.23 43.12
CA VAL A 410 -33.47 22.23 43.43
C VAL A 410 -32.92 20.82 43.22
N GLY A 411 -31.80 20.72 42.49
CA GLY A 411 -30.81 19.64 42.60
C GLY A 411 -31.29 18.22 42.28
N ARG A 412 -31.70 17.95 41.03
CA ARG A 412 -31.95 16.57 40.59
C ARG A 412 -30.65 15.83 40.23
N PRO A 413 -30.50 14.56 40.63
CA PRO A 413 -29.47 13.65 40.14
C PRO A 413 -29.44 13.54 38.62
N ILE A 414 -28.27 13.79 38.03
CA ILE A 414 -27.97 13.69 36.61
C ILE A 414 -26.94 12.58 36.39
N GLY A 415 -27.42 11.47 35.83
CA GLY A 415 -26.54 10.42 35.36
C GLY A 415 -25.92 10.84 34.04
N VAL A 416 -24.63 10.56 33.88
CA VAL A 416 -23.94 10.75 32.61
C VAL A 416 -23.62 9.38 32.00
N ARG A 417 -23.76 9.28 30.69
CA ARG A 417 -23.22 8.17 29.89
C ARG A 417 -22.19 8.72 28.95
N LEU A 418 -21.18 7.92 28.69
CA LEU A 418 -20.23 8.18 27.63
C LEU A 418 -20.55 7.33 26.41
N VAL A 419 -20.30 7.93 25.25
CA VAL A 419 -20.20 7.27 23.96
C VAL A 419 -18.73 7.01 23.67
N ARG A 420 -18.47 5.85 23.09
CA ARG A 420 -17.20 5.42 22.56
C ARG A 420 -17.33 5.19 21.06
N GLU A 421 -16.39 5.72 20.29
CA GLU A 421 -16.30 5.43 18.86
C GLU A 421 -15.92 3.95 18.64
N VAL A 422 -16.53 3.31 17.64
CA VAL A 422 -16.23 1.93 17.25
C VAL A 422 -15.43 1.97 15.96
N GLN A 423 -14.28 1.30 15.95
CA GLN A 423 -13.34 1.27 14.82
C GLN A 423 -13.65 0.19 13.80
#